data_AF-A0A1I4YK17-F1
#
_entry.id   AF-A0A1I4YK17-F1
#
_cell.length_a   1.000
_cell.length_b   1.000
_cell.length_c   1.000
_cell.angle_alpha   90.00
_cell.angle_beta   90.00
_cell.angle_gamma   90.00
#
_symmetry.space_group_name_H-M   'P 1'
#
loop_
_entity.id
_entity.type
_entity.pdbx_description
1 polymer ?
#
loop_
_entity_poly.entity_id
_entity_poly.type
_entity_poly.pdbx_seq_one_letter_code
_entity_poly.pdbx_strand_id
1 'polypeptide(L)' 'MKYKILKLDTHFEKDFEKLVNEYLEKGWRPSGGLIIRSDKVTAANYFYQAIIKD' A
#
# COMPACT_ATOMS: atom_id res chain seq x y z
N MET A 1 -13.93 -9.28 -11.47
CA MET A 1 -13.39 -8.74 -10.21
C MET A 1 -12.00 -9.30 -9.91
N LYS A 2 -10.96 -8.46 -10.00
CA LYS A 2 -9.56 -8.76 -9.65
C LYS A 2 -9.21 -7.99 -8.38
N TYR A 3 -8.44 -8.60 -7.47
CA TYR A 3 -7.94 -7.94 -6.26
C TYR A 3 -6.42 -8.12 -6.13
N LYS A 4 -5.76 -7.15 -5.50
CA LYS A 4 -4.34 -7.21 -5.12
C LYS A 4 -4.12 -6.53 -3.77
N ILE A 5 -3.15 -7.02 -3.00
CA ILE A 5 -2.66 -6.36 -1.79
C ILE A 5 -1.29 -5.77 -2.12
N LEU A 6 -1.16 -4.45 -1.99
CA LEU A 6 0.11 -3.75 -2.05
C LEU A 6 0.72 -3.76 -0.65
N LYS A 7 1.95 -4.28 -0.53
CA LYS A 7 2.73 -4.29 0.71
C LYS A 7 3.99 -3.47 0.49
N LEU A 8 4.35 -2.62 1.46
CA LEU A 8 5.64 -1.95 1.49
C LEU A 8 6.25 -1.94 2.89
N ASP A 9 7.57 -2.15 2.93
CA ASP A 9 8.42 -1.96 4.11
C ASP A 9 9.04 -0.55 4.06
N THR A 10 8.85 0.17 5.15
CA THR A 10 9.41 1.44 5.66
C THR A 10 10.58 2.14 5.00
N HIS A 11 11.48 1.44 4.33
CA HIS A 11 12.63 2.10 3.71
C HIS A 11 12.25 2.91 2.46
N PHE A 12 11.04 2.73 1.93
CA PHE A 12 10.64 3.22 0.61
C PHE A 12 9.21 3.79 0.56
N GLU A 13 8.79 4.58 1.55
CA GLU A 13 7.43 5.14 1.62
C GLU A 13 7.00 5.89 0.33
N LYS A 14 7.94 6.60 -0.31
CA LYS A 14 7.73 7.28 -1.61
C LYS A 14 7.41 6.31 -2.76
N ASP A 15 7.93 5.09 -2.72
CA ASP A 15 7.65 4.08 -3.74
C ASP A 15 6.25 3.47 -3.57
N PHE A 16 5.70 3.48 -2.36
CA PHE A 16 4.33 3.00 -2.13
C PHE A 16 3.28 3.93 -2.70
N GLU A 17 3.42 5.24 -2.49
CA GLU A 17 2.49 6.23 -3.04
C GLU A 17 2.49 6.17 -4.57
N LYS A 18 3.68 6.09 -5.18
CA LYS A 18 3.83 5.91 -6.63
C LYS A 18 3.14 4.64 -7.11
N LEU A 19 3.37 3.51 -6.43
CA LEU A 19 2.77 2.23 -6.79
C LEU A 19 1.24 2.28 -6.72
N VAL A 20 0.68 2.86 -5.65
CA VAL A 20 -0.77 3.06 -5.51
C VAL A 20 -1.29 3.90 -6.68
N ASN A 21 -0.68 5.05 -6.96
CA ASN A 21 -1.09 5.94 -8.05
C ASN A 21 -1.07 5.25 -9.42
N GLU A 22 -0.05 4.45 -9.73
CA GLU A 22 0.00 3.67 -10.98
C GLU A 22 -1.17 2.68 -11.12
N TYR A 23 -1.64 2.09 -10.01
CA TYR A 23 -2.80 1.21 -10.03
C TYR A 23 -4.11 2.00 -10.18
N LEU A 24 -4.22 3.18 -9.56
CA LEU A 24 -5.36 4.08 -9.75
C LEU A 24 -5.51 4.51 -11.21
N GLU A 25 -4.41 4.92 -11.86
CA GLU A 25 -4.40 5.26 -13.30
C GLU A 25 -4.84 4.10 -14.19
N LYS A 26 -4.54 2.86 -13.79
CA LYS A 26 -4.97 1.64 -14.48
C LYS A 26 -6.43 1.27 -14.20
N GLY A 27 -7.19 2.13 -13.50
CA GLY A 27 -8.60 1.92 -13.17
C GLY A 27 -8.83 0.95 -12.01
N TRP A 28 -7.83 0.69 -11.17
CA TRP A 28 -8.03 0.01 -9.90
C TRP A 28 -8.54 1.00 -8.85
N ARG A 29 -9.22 0.50 -7.84
CA ARG A 29 -9.80 1.29 -6.75
C ARG A 29 -9.30 0.78 -5.41
N PRO A 30 -8.97 1.65 -4.45
CA PRO A 30 -8.57 1.24 -3.12
C PRO A 30 -9.76 0.61 -2.39
N SER A 31 -9.52 -0.46 -1.63
CA SER A 31 -10.53 -1.16 -0.84
C SER A 31 -9.92 -1.62 0.48
N GLY A 32 -9.91 -0.72 1.47
CA GLY A 32 -9.33 -0.98 2.79
C GLY A 32 -7.80 -0.83 2.86
N GLY A 33 -7.30 -0.44 4.02
CA GLY A 33 -5.87 -0.28 4.26
C GLY A 33 -5.54 -0.41 5.75
N LEU A 34 -4.35 -0.92 6.05
CA LEU A 34 -3.83 -1.04 7.41
C LEU A 34 -2.40 -0.50 7.46
N ILE A 35 -2.17 0.43 8.38
CA ILE A 35 -0.85 0.93 8.70
C ILE A 35 -0.43 0.27 10.01
N ILE A 36 0.64 -0.55 9.96
CA ILE A 36 1.21 -1.16 11.16
C ILE A 36 2.45 -0.34 11.51
N ARG A 37 2.35 0.43 12.60
CA ARG A 37 3.46 1.20 13.17
C ARG A 37 4.07 0.40 14.32
N SER A 38 5.39 0.26 14.33
CA SER A 38 6.12 -0.26 15.49
C SER A 38 6.43 0.89 16.43
N ASP A 39 5.93 0.82 17.67
CA ASP A 39 6.15 1.85 18.72
C ASP A 39 7.63 1.93 19.16
N LYS A 40 8.44 0.94 18.80
CA LYS A 40 9.88 0.98 19.00
C LYS A 40 10.50 1.80 17.88
N VAL A 41 11.24 2.84 18.27
CA VAL A 41 12.07 3.79 17.50
C VAL A 41 13.03 3.12 16.47
N THR A 42 13.03 1.80 16.39
CA THR A 42 13.80 0.99 15.45
C THR A 42 12.90 0.41 14.34
N ALA A 43 12.85 1.16 13.24
CA ALA A 43 13.12 0.66 11.90
C ALA A 43 12.03 -0.01 11.05
N ALA A 44 10.78 -0.24 11.49
CA ALA A 44 9.76 -0.65 10.50
C ALA A 44 8.29 -0.19 10.67
N ASN A 45 7.77 0.51 9.66
CA ASN A 45 6.35 0.70 9.38
C ASN A 45 5.99 -0.13 8.15
N TYR A 46 4.95 -0.95 8.29
CA TYR A 46 4.42 -1.71 7.17
C TYR A 46 3.15 -1.07 6.66
N PHE A 47 3.10 -0.85 5.35
CA PHE A 47 1.94 -0.33 4.65
C PHE A 47 1.27 -1.44 3.87
N TYR A 48 -0.03 -1.63 4.11
CA TYR A 48 -0.86 -2.56 3.36
C TYR A 48 -2.06 -1.81 2.77
N GLN A 49 -2.19 -1.81 1.44
CA GLN A 49 -3.33 -1.25 0.72
C GLN A 49 -3.93 -2.32 -0.18
N ALA A 50 -5.18 -2.68 0.05
CA ALA A 50 -5.90 -3.53 -0.89
C ALA A 50 -6.47 -2.66 -2.04
N ILE A 51 -6.37 -3.18 -3.26
CA ILE A 51 -6.89 -2.55 -4.48
C ILE A 51 -7.70 -3.57 -5.30
N ILE A 52 -8.79 -3.11 -5.89
CA ILE A 52 -9.75 -3.92 -6.66
C ILE A 52 -9.99 -3.33 -8.05
N LYS A 53 -10.28 -4.17 -9.03
CA LYS A 53 -10.70 -3.74 -10.37
C LYS A 53 -11.78 -4.70 -10.88
N ASP A 54 -12.88 -4.16 -11.40
CA ASP A 54 -14.00 -4.95 -11.92
C ASP A 54 -13.58 -5.84 -13.11
#